data_AF-A0A4Q2R537-F1
#
_entry.id   AF-A0A4Q2R537-F1
#
_cell.length_a   1.000
_cell.length_b   1.000
_cell.length_c   1.000
_cell.angle_alpha   90.00
_cell.angle_beta   90.00
_cell.angle_gamma   90.00
#
_symmetry.space_group_name_H-M   'P 1'
#
loop_
_entity.id
_entity.type
_entity.pdbx_description
1 polymer ?
#
loop_
_entity_poly.entity_id
_entity_poly.type
_entity_poly.pdbx_seq_one_letter_code
_entity_poly.pdbx_strand_id
1 'polypeptide(L)'
;MLQSRLLFSLHAADILIPNIALDVLEQAISGAVSKSQGKAKCVRTDLLDRLLVTLAVRLRAFSVCRIQHGWQLEFSPFEAITVHYVLRGTGSLRVGDGTWQAFAPQSVIVVPARLSHALGEPEQVRGAARAEDHCSLHGDGLVSFMAGDGTPDTLLVCGQISASHDGALGLFELFQSPMIQAFTSDAPLRGTFELMLAEVAAPSLGTQAMTELLMKQCLIVMLRRHFLGGDDTSPLLRALQEPKLARAVIAVLEHPGMPYSVDSMASLAGMSRTSFAVRFAEVFGQGPMDFVQKVRLRIAARLLTATDLPVKVIASSVGYASRTAFSRVFETTYGLPPSDYRSFGGGDEVEPDRVESQIQASPATDPEP
;
A
#
# COMPACT_ATOMS: atom_id res chain seq x y z
N MET A 1 -33.55 43.92 50.47
CA MET A 1 -32.20 44.13 51.04
C MET A 1 -31.50 42.79 51.00
N LEU A 2 -30.71 42.56 49.95
CA LEU A 2 -29.26 42.85 49.88
C LEU A 2 -28.51 41.55 50.25
N GLN A 3 -27.87 40.89 49.28
CA GLN A 3 -26.48 41.12 48.84
C GLN A 3 -25.51 40.24 49.67
N SER A 4 -24.42 39.64 49.18
CA SER A 4 -23.68 39.82 47.93
C SER A 4 -22.57 38.76 47.80
N ARG A 5 -22.40 38.27 46.56
CA ARG A 5 -21.16 38.26 45.76
C ARG A 5 -19.88 37.61 46.35
N LEU A 6 -19.37 36.64 45.58
CA LEU A 6 -18.15 36.86 44.78
C LEU A 6 -18.24 36.07 43.47
N LEU A 7 -18.27 36.84 42.38
CA LEU A 7 -18.20 36.47 40.97
C LEU A 7 -16.73 36.51 40.53
N PHE A 8 -16.29 35.51 39.78
CA PHE A 8 -15.32 35.60 38.67
C PHE A 8 -15.64 34.40 37.76
N SER A 9 -16.59 34.54 36.82
CA SER A 9 -16.36 34.90 35.42
C SER A 9 -15.31 34.02 34.72
N LEU A 10 -15.69 32.80 34.37
CA LEU A 10 -15.21 32.13 33.17
C LEU A 10 -16.36 32.17 32.15
N HIS A 11 -16.21 33.05 31.17
CA HIS A 11 -17.10 33.14 30.03
C HIS A 11 -17.13 31.81 29.29
N ALA A 12 -18.34 31.35 29.02
CA ALA A 12 -18.64 30.36 28.01
C ALA A 12 -18.00 30.78 26.68
N ALA A 13 -17.09 29.96 26.18
CA ALA A 13 -16.93 29.79 24.74
C ALA A 13 -17.73 28.54 24.41
N ASP A 14 -18.90 28.76 23.82
CA ASP A 14 -19.77 27.75 23.23
C ASP A 14 -18.97 26.89 22.24
N ILE A 15 -18.45 25.74 22.71
CA ILE A 15 -18.13 24.63 21.82
C ILE A 15 -19.47 24.01 21.45
N LEU A 16 -20.08 24.58 20.41
CA LEU A 16 -21.13 23.91 19.65
C LEU A 16 -20.53 22.59 19.15
N ILE A 17 -20.70 21.51 19.90
CA ILE A 17 -20.67 20.17 19.34
C ILE A 17 -21.89 20.17 18.40
N PRO A 18 -21.72 20.13 17.06
CA PRO A 18 -22.86 20.18 16.17
C PRO A 18 -23.81 19.00 16.50
N ASN A 19 -25.12 19.28 16.60
CA ASN A 19 -26.21 18.34 16.89
C ASN A 19 -26.14 17.01 16.09
N ILE A 20 -25.40 17.00 14.99
CA ILE A 20 -25.07 15.82 14.17
C ILE A 20 -24.47 14.69 15.02
N ALA A 21 -23.64 14.97 16.02
CA ALA A 21 -22.98 13.94 16.83
C ALA A 21 -23.96 13.19 17.75
N LEU A 22 -24.99 13.87 18.27
CA LEU A 22 -25.97 13.29 19.19
C LEU A 22 -27.01 12.46 18.42
N ASP A 23 -27.53 12.99 17.30
CA ASP A 23 -28.50 12.30 16.45
C ASP A 23 -27.91 11.02 15.82
N VAL A 24 -26.63 11.04 15.42
CA VAL A 24 -25.94 9.85 14.89
C VAL A 24 -25.74 8.80 15.99
N LEU A 25 -25.45 9.23 17.23
CA LEU A 25 -25.29 8.32 18.36
C LEU A 25 -26.64 7.67 18.75
N GLU A 26 -27.72 8.43 18.77
CA GLU A 26 -29.08 7.92 19.05
C GLU A 26 -29.59 6.98 17.95
N GLN A 27 -29.32 7.29 16.68
CA GLN A 27 -29.62 6.39 15.56
C GLN A 27 -28.82 5.08 15.62
N ALA A 28 -27.54 5.13 16.03
CA ALA A 28 -26.71 3.95 16.21
C ALA A 28 -27.21 3.05 17.35
N ILE A 29 -27.70 3.65 18.44
CA ILE A 29 -28.29 2.93 19.59
C ILE A 29 -29.64 2.29 19.19
N SER A 30 -30.48 3.01 18.43
CA SER A 30 -31.79 2.53 17.98
C SER A 30 -31.71 1.44 16.89
N GLY A 31 -30.71 1.50 16.01
CA GLY A 31 -30.52 0.55 14.90
C GLY A 31 -29.98 -0.84 15.29
N ALA A 32 -29.49 -1.03 16.51
CA ALA A 32 -28.84 -2.27 16.95
C ALA A 32 -29.81 -3.46 17.20
N VAL A 33 -31.13 -3.28 17.07
CA VAL A 33 -32.14 -4.30 17.42
C VAL A 33 -32.67 -5.12 16.22
N SER A 34 -32.27 -4.85 14.98
CA SER A 34 -32.71 -5.66 13.82
C SER A 34 -31.68 -6.71 13.39
N LYS A 35 -31.67 -7.87 14.06
CA LYS A 35 -30.93 -9.08 13.64
C LYS A 35 -31.83 -9.96 12.75
N SER A 36 -31.64 -9.94 11.43
CA SER A 36 -31.94 -11.11 10.58
C SER A 36 -31.39 -11.09 9.14
N GLN A 37 -30.45 -10.20 8.76
CA GLN A 37 -29.84 -10.24 7.43
C GLN A 37 -28.37 -10.74 7.43
N GLY A 38 -28.22 -12.05 7.23
CA GLY A 38 -27.18 -12.67 6.40
C GLY A 38 -25.82 -12.96 7.05
N LYS A 39 -25.61 -14.19 7.54
CA LYS A 39 -24.31 -14.73 8.01
C LYS A 39 -23.12 -14.41 7.08
N ALA A 40 -23.33 -14.36 5.76
CA ALA A 40 -22.28 -14.01 4.78
C ALA A 40 -21.87 -12.53 4.78
N LYS A 41 -22.80 -11.61 5.08
CA LYS A 41 -22.52 -10.17 5.25
C LYS A 41 -21.73 -9.91 6.53
N CYS A 42 -22.01 -10.67 7.59
CA CYS A 42 -21.30 -10.59 8.88
C CYS A 42 -19.84 -11.05 8.78
N VAL A 43 -19.57 -12.18 8.12
CA VAL A 43 -18.20 -12.70 7.90
C VAL A 43 -17.37 -11.76 7.01
N ARG A 44 -17.99 -11.16 5.99
CA ARG A 44 -17.35 -10.17 5.10
C ARG A 44 -16.86 -8.93 5.83
N THR A 45 -17.69 -8.38 6.73
CA THR A 45 -17.32 -7.18 7.51
C THR A 45 -16.27 -7.49 8.57
N ASP A 46 -16.36 -8.64 9.27
CA ASP A 46 -15.42 -9.01 10.33
C ASP A 46 -13.98 -9.19 9.81
N LEU A 47 -13.82 -9.75 8.62
CA LEU A 47 -12.49 -9.93 8.02
C LEU A 47 -11.83 -8.60 7.63
N LEU A 48 -12.54 -7.80 6.84
CA LEU A 48 -11.97 -6.54 6.36
C LEU A 48 -11.65 -5.63 7.56
N ASP A 49 -12.51 -5.65 8.58
CA ASP A 49 -12.28 -4.91 9.81
C ASP A 49 -11.01 -5.36 10.53
N ARG A 50 -10.75 -6.67 10.65
CA ARG A 50 -9.50 -7.20 11.22
C ARG A 50 -8.24 -6.77 10.45
N LEU A 51 -8.30 -6.77 9.12
CA LEU A 51 -7.19 -6.29 8.28
C LEU A 51 -6.95 -4.78 8.50
N LEU A 52 -8.02 -3.99 8.51
CA LEU A 52 -7.92 -2.54 8.73
C LEU A 52 -7.43 -2.18 10.14
N VAL A 53 -7.79 -2.97 11.17
CA VAL A 53 -7.30 -2.79 12.54
C VAL A 53 -5.79 -3.01 12.62
N THR A 54 -5.30 -4.11 12.02
CA THR A 54 -3.88 -4.52 12.04
C THR A 54 -3.00 -3.79 11.04
N LEU A 55 -3.58 -2.93 10.20
CA LEU A 55 -2.85 -2.07 9.27
C LEU A 55 -1.90 -1.13 10.03
N ALA A 56 -0.61 -1.38 9.91
CA ALA A 56 0.44 -0.47 10.37
C ALA A 56 0.96 0.33 9.19
N VAL A 57 0.96 1.66 9.30
CA VAL A 57 1.49 2.59 8.30
C VAL A 57 2.76 3.21 8.85
N ARG A 58 3.84 3.15 8.07
CA ARG A 58 5.04 3.96 8.33
C ARG A 58 5.34 4.83 7.14
N LEU A 59 5.66 6.09 7.38
CA LEU A 59 6.12 7.02 6.37
C LEU A 59 7.63 6.86 6.19
N ARG A 60 8.08 6.62 4.96
CA ARG A 60 9.51 6.49 4.63
C ARG A 60 10.11 7.77 4.08
N ALA A 61 9.35 8.45 3.22
CA ALA A 61 9.80 9.67 2.57
C ALA A 61 8.60 10.56 2.24
N PHE A 62 8.86 11.85 2.14
CA PHE A 62 7.91 12.86 1.70
C PHE A 62 8.57 13.72 0.62
N SER A 63 7.83 14.02 -0.44
CA SER A 63 8.33 14.78 -1.58
C SER A 63 7.24 15.59 -2.26
N VAL A 64 7.63 16.50 -3.15
CA VAL A 64 6.71 17.31 -3.94
C VAL A 64 7.01 17.12 -5.42
N CYS A 65 6.00 16.82 -6.23
CA CYS A 65 6.13 16.76 -7.68
C CYS A 65 5.58 18.03 -8.31
N ARG A 66 6.36 18.62 -9.21
CA ARG A 66 6.03 19.82 -9.98
C ARG A 66 6.12 19.46 -11.44
N ILE A 67 4.98 19.47 -12.14
CA ILE A 67 4.89 19.02 -13.53
C ILE A 67 4.38 20.17 -14.37
N GLN A 68 5.13 20.52 -15.42
CA GLN A 68 4.74 21.46 -16.45
C GLN A 68 3.87 20.78 -17.51
N HIS A 69 2.92 21.53 -18.05
CA HIS A 69 2.03 21.10 -19.13
C HIS A 69 2.82 20.56 -20.33
N GLY A 70 2.37 19.45 -20.89
CA GLY A 70 3.11 18.69 -21.90
C GLY A 70 4.34 17.95 -21.39
N TRP A 71 4.63 17.90 -20.09
CA TRP A 71 5.70 17.05 -19.55
C TRP A 71 5.17 15.82 -18.81
N GLN A 72 5.99 14.79 -18.78
CA GLN A 72 5.77 13.59 -17.97
C GLN A 72 6.88 13.43 -16.95
N LEU A 73 6.50 13.02 -15.74
CA LEU A 73 7.41 12.64 -14.66
C LEU A 73 7.33 11.13 -14.44
N GLU A 74 8.45 10.44 -14.64
CA GLU A 74 8.55 8.98 -14.60
C GLU A 74 9.25 8.52 -13.32
N PHE A 75 8.71 7.46 -12.71
CA PHE A 75 9.22 6.84 -11.50
C PHE A 75 9.59 5.38 -11.77
N SER A 76 10.80 5.00 -11.37
CA SER A 76 11.17 3.59 -11.26
C SER A 76 10.39 2.90 -10.14
N PRO A 77 10.27 1.57 -10.16
CA PRO A 77 9.56 0.82 -9.13
C PRO A 77 10.15 1.05 -7.72
N PHE A 78 9.28 1.24 -6.73
CA PHE A 78 9.69 1.36 -5.31
C PHE A 78 9.21 0.16 -4.48
N GLU A 79 9.99 -0.30 -3.51
CA GLU A 79 9.57 -1.34 -2.54
C GLU A 79 8.43 -0.90 -1.59
N ALA A 80 8.12 0.39 -1.57
CA ALA A 80 7.04 0.98 -0.79
C ALA A 80 5.86 1.38 -1.68
N ILE A 81 4.68 1.49 -1.07
CA ILE A 81 3.51 2.08 -1.73
C ILE A 81 3.79 3.55 -1.92
N THR A 82 3.49 4.06 -3.11
CA THR A 82 3.60 5.49 -3.39
C THR A 82 2.21 6.12 -3.33
N VAL A 83 2.06 7.18 -2.55
CA VAL A 83 0.83 7.95 -2.44
C VAL A 83 1.08 9.32 -3.04
N HIS A 84 0.22 9.75 -3.96
CA HIS A 84 0.22 11.11 -4.48
C HIS A 84 -1.10 11.81 -4.12
N TYR A 85 -0.99 13.02 -3.60
CA TYR A 85 -2.11 13.91 -3.36
C TYR A 85 -2.02 15.12 -4.28
N VAL A 86 -3.04 15.32 -5.11
CA VAL A 86 -3.08 16.40 -6.10
C VAL A 86 -3.51 17.69 -5.42
N LEU A 87 -2.57 18.61 -5.21
CA LEU A 87 -2.85 19.93 -4.62
C LEU A 87 -3.51 20.86 -5.65
N ARG A 88 -2.98 20.84 -6.88
CA ARG A 88 -3.39 21.72 -7.97
C ARG A 88 -3.10 21.06 -9.31
N GLY A 89 -3.89 21.44 -10.31
CA GLY A 89 -3.74 20.99 -11.68
C GLY A 89 -4.50 19.70 -11.95
N THR A 90 -4.46 19.27 -13.19
CA THR A 90 -5.09 18.05 -13.69
C THR A 90 -4.07 17.29 -14.49
N GLY A 91 -4.22 15.97 -14.58
CA GLY A 91 -3.32 15.15 -15.36
C GLY A 91 -3.79 13.71 -15.35
N SER A 92 -2.90 12.82 -15.73
CA SER A 92 -3.15 11.39 -15.77
C SER A 92 -1.99 10.61 -15.14
N LEU A 93 -2.34 9.46 -14.57
CA LEU A 93 -1.41 8.45 -14.09
C LEU A 93 -1.39 7.28 -15.07
N ARG A 94 -0.19 6.76 -15.37
CA ARG A 94 -0.01 5.46 -15.99
C ARG A 94 0.87 4.59 -15.10
N VAL A 95 0.52 3.32 -14.94
CA VAL A 95 1.30 2.35 -14.17
C VAL A 95 1.79 1.26 -15.13
N GLY A 96 3.09 1.02 -15.18
CA GLY A 96 3.74 0.19 -16.21
C GLY A 96 3.29 0.59 -17.62
N ASP A 97 2.92 -0.40 -18.43
CA ASP A 97 2.37 -0.22 -19.78
C ASP A 97 0.84 -0.14 -19.80
N GLY A 98 0.23 0.15 -18.65
CA GLY A 98 -1.23 0.25 -18.50
C GLY A 98 -1.84 1.46 -19.22
N THR A 99 -3.16 1.60 -19.06
CA THR A 99 -3.89 2.76 -19.57
C THR A 99 -3.69 3.99 -18.69
N TRP A 100 -3.74 5.17 -19.30
CA TRP A 100 -3.75 6.44 -18.59
C TRP A 100 -5.08 6.65 -17.88
N GLN A 101 -5.01 7.01 -16.60
CA GLN A 101 -6.16 7.28 -15.75
C GLN A 101 -6.11 8.71 -15.24
N ALA A 102 -7.16 9.47 -15.52
CA ALA A 102 -7.22 10.89 -15.18
C ALA A 102 -7.33 11.12 -13.66
N PHE A 103 -6.71 12.20 -13.19
CA PHE A 103 -6.86 12.75 -11.85
C PHE A 103 -7.14 14.25 -11.90
N ALA A 104 -7.71 14.77 -10.81
CA ALA A 104 -8.06 16.17 -10.65
C ALA A 104 -7.56 16.69 -9.30
N PRO A 105 -7.67 17.99 -9.00
CA PRO A 105 -7.36 18.50 -7.67
C PRO A 105 -8.13 17.73 -6.59
N GLN A 106 -7.47 17.51 -5.45
CA GLN A 106 -7.99 16.72 -4.33
C GLN A 106 -8.19 15.23 -4.64
N SER A 107 -7.57 14.72 -5.70
CA SER A 107 -7.41 13.28 -5.88
C SER A 107 -6.28 12.74 -5.01
N VAL A 108 -6.50 11.56 -4.41
CA VAL A 108 -5.42 10.71 -3.88
C VAL A 108 -5.24 9.54 -4.81
N ILE A 109 -3.98 9.30 -5.14
CA ILE A 109 -3.52 8.22 -5.98
C ILE A 109 -2.68 7.32 -5.09
N VAL A 110 -2.99 6.03 -5.07
CA VAL A 110 -2.20 5.00 -4.39
C VAL A 110 -1.67 4.05 -5.43
N VAL A 111 -0.35 4.08 -5.64
CA VAL A 111 0.37 3.17 -6.53
C VAL A 111 0.96 2.03 -5.68
N PRO A 112 0.60 0.76 -5.95
CA PRO A 112 1.17 -0.39 -5.27
C PRO A 112 2.70 -0.43 -5.37
N ALA A 113 3.33 -1.06 -4.39
CA ALA A 113 4.77 -1.29 -4.41
C ALA A 113 5.20 -2.09 -5.64
N ARG A 114 6.42 -1.84 -6.10
CA ARG A 114 7.12 -2.49 -7.22
C ARG A 114 6.47 -2.27 -8.58
N LEU A 115 5.68 -1.21 -8.73
CA LEU A 115 5.16 -0.79 -10.01
C LEU A 115 5.81 0.54 -10.42
N SER A 116 6.40 0.57 -11.60
CA SER A 116 6.78 1.82 -12.25
C SER A 116 5.52 2.61 -12.59
N HIS A 117 5.62 3.94 -12.57
CA HIS A 117 4.50 4.78 -12.95
C HIS A 117 4.96 6.12 -13.49
N ALA A 118 4.09 6.76 -14.26
CA ALA A 118 4.30 8.08 -14.83
C ALA A 118 3.11 8.99 -14.48
N LEU A 119 3.41 10.25 -14.19
CA LEU A 119 2.44 11.32 -13.98
C LEU A 119 2.61 12.37 -15.07
N GLY A 120 1.52 12.87 -15.62
CA GLY A 120 1.55 13.93 -16.63
C GLY A 120 0.39 13.82 -17.60
N GLU A 121 0.54 14.43 -18.77
CA GLU A 121 -0.48 14.37 -19.81
C GLU A 121 -0.22 13.22 -20.78
N PRO A 122 -1.26 12.47 -21.18
CA PRO A 122 -1.09 11.36 -22.12
C PRO A 122 -0.84 11.84 -23.55
N GLU A 123 -1.28 13.05 -23.87
CA GLU A 123 -1.23 13.65 -25.20
C GLU A 123 -0.34 14.90 -25.19
N GLN A 124 0.18 15.29 -26.36
CA GLN A 124 0.96 16.53 -26.54
C GLN A 124 2.22 16.62 -25.67
N VAL A 125 2.88 15.48 -25.45
CA VAL A 125 4.11 15.37 -24.68
C VAL A 125 5.26 16.09 -25.40
N ARG A 126 5.77 17.14 -24.77
CA ARG A 126 6.95 17.91 -25.14
C ARG A 126 8.24 17.26 -24.61
N GLY A 127 8.16 16.56 -23.49
CA GLY A 127 9.30 15.87 -22.89
C GLY A 127 8.91 14.97 -21.71
N ALA A 128 9.85 14.12 -21.30
CA ALA A 128 9.75 13.26 -20.12
C ALA A 128 10.98 13.46 -19.25
N ALA A 129 10.78 13.47 -17.94
CA ALA A 129 11.84 13.55 -16.94
C ALA A 129 11.74 12.35 -16.01
N ARG A 130 12.87 11.71 -15.72
CA ARG A 130 12.95 10.70 -14.68
C ARG A 130 13.11 11.39 -13.33
N ALA A 131 12.32 10.99 -12.35
CA ALA A 131 12.29 11.60 -11.03
C ALA A 131 13.66 11.55 -10.33
N GLU A 132 14.40 10.44 -10.47
CA GLU A 132 15.75 10.27 -9.92
C GLU A 132 16.75 11.29 -10.45
N ASP A 133 16.68 11.57 -11.76
CA ASP A 133 17.59 12.49 -12.44
C ASP A 133 17.20 13.97 -12.22
N HIS A 134 15.95 14.22 -11.87
CA HIS A 134 15.37 15.56 -11.75
C HIS A 134 14.80 15.79 -10.34
N CYS A 135 15.63 15.53 -9.34
CA CYS A 135 15.33 15.78 -7.93
C CYS A 135 16.21 16.89 -7.35
N SER A 136 15.63 17.72 -6.48
CA SER A 136 16.35 18.71 -5.69
C SER A 136 15.99 18.58 -4.22
N LEU A 137 16.99 18.59 -3.35
CA LEU A 137 16.79 18.62 -1.90
C LEU A 137 16.69 20.08 -1.43
N HIS A 138 15.60 20.41 -0.75
CA HIS A 138 15.44 21.70 -0.07
C HIS A 138 15.94 21.62 1.37
N GLY A 139 16.28 22.77 1.97
CA GLY A 139 17.07 22.86 3.20
C GLY A 139 16.48 22.21 4.45
N ASP A 140 15.20 21.85 4.43
CA ASP A 140 14.47 21.11 5.46
C ASP A 140 14.46 19.59 5.23
N GLY A 141 15.15 19.10 4.21
CA GLY A 141 15.15 17.70 3.81
C GLY A 141 14.02 17.32 2.86
N LEU A 142 13.21 18.29 2.41
CA LEU A 142 12.14 18.05 1.45
C LEU A 142 12.71 17.80 0.05
N VAL A 143 12.37 16.67 -0.56
CA VAL A 143 12.74 16.36 -1.94
C VAL A 143 11.67 16.93 -2.88
N SER A 144 12.08 17.70 -3.89
CA SER A 144 11.21 18.11 -4.99
C SER A 144 11.62 17.44 -6.28
N PHE A 145 10.65 16.88 -7.00
CA PHE A 145 10.80 16.37 -8.36
C PHE A 145 10.20 17.36 -9.36
N MET A 146 10.90 17.60 -10.46
CA MET A 146 10.46 18.56 -11.48
C MET A 146 10.46 17.92 -12.87
N ALA A 147 9.37 18.10 -13.62
CA ALA A 147 9.30 17.77 -15.04
C ALA A 147 9.00 19.03 -15.83
N GLY A 148 9.96 19.43 -16.67
CA GLY A 148 9.98 20.70 -17.40
C GLY A 148 10.86 21.76 -16.77
N ASP A 149 11.12 22.82 -17.53
CA ASP A 149 12.00 23.96 -17.19
C ASP A 149 11.23 25.26 -16.95
N GLY A 150 9.91 25.24 -17.17
CA GLY A 150 9.01 26.38 -17.04
C GLY A 150 8.14 26.36 -15.78
N THR A 151 7.06 27.14 -15.81
CA THR A 151 6.13 27.25 -14.68
C THR A 151 5.28 25.97 -14.56
N PRO A 152 5.32 25.26 -13.42
CA PRO A 152 4.50 24.07 -13.22
C PRO A 152 3.04 24.47 -12.96
N ASP A 153 2.13 23.77 -13.63
CA ASP A 153 0.68 23.91 -13.53
C ASP A 153 0.05 22.76 -12.73
N THR A 154 0.77 21.64 -12.62
CA THR A 154 0.39 20.51 -11.77
C THR A 154 1.35 20.35 -10.59
N LEU A 155 0.77 20.26 -9.39
CA LEU A 155 1.48 20.17 -8.13
C LEU A 155 0.92 19.01 -7.30
N LEU A 156 1.78 18.07 -6.92
CA LEU A 156 1.42 16.95 -6.06
C LEU A 156 2.32 16.89 -4.84
N VAL A 157 1.73 16.48 -3.72
CA VAL A 157 2.46 16.03 -2.54
C VAL A 157 2.51 14.52 -2.56
N CYS A 158 3.68 13.96 -2.33
CA CYS A 158 3.96 12.56 -2.52
C CYS A 158 4.56 11.97 -1.24
N GLY A 159 4.19 10.73 -0.95
CA GLY A 159 4.69 10.00 0.20
C GLY A 159 4.96 8.54 -0.14
N GLN A 160 6.08 8.02 0.35
CA GLN A 160 6.32 6.58 0.33
C GLN A 160 5.93 5.99 1.67
N ILE A 161 5.08 4.97 1.64
CA ILE A 161 4.58 4.33 2.85
C ILE A 161 4.79 2.83 2.79
N SER A 162 5.15 2.24 3.93
CA SER A 162 4.99 0.81 4.13
C SER A 162 3.71 0.55 4.89
N ALA A 163 2.80 -0.22 4.29
CA ALA A 163 1.55 -0.64 4.89
C ALA A 163 1.62 -2.15 5.18
N SER A 164 2.16 -2.50 6.34
CA SER A 164 2.31 -3.90 6.74
C SER A 164 1.19 -4.34 7.66
N HIS A 165 0.90 -5.63 7.65
CA HIS A 165 0.14 -6.28 8.72
C HIS A 165 1.13 -7.03 9.62
N ASP A 166 0.78 -7.23 10.89
CA ASP A 166 1.61 -7.90 11.90
C ASP A 166 1.87 -9.38 11.51
N GLY A 167 2.93 -9.61 10.74
CA GLY A 167 3.42 -10.94 10.37
C GLY A 167 2.92 -11.52 9.03
N ALA A 168 2.03 -10.83 8.32
CA ALA A 168 1.49 -11.26 7.02
C ALA A 168 1.78 -10.25 5.90
N LEU A 169 1.66 -10.70 4.65
CA LEU A 169 1.68 -9.83 3.47
C LEU A 169 0.72 -8.64 3.64
N GLY A 170 1.19 -7.43 3.32
CA GLY A 170 0.31 -6.26 3.34
C GLY A 170 -0.81 -6.41 2.32
N LEU A 171 -2.06 -6.09 2.71
CA LEU A 171 -3.22 -6.00 1.80
C LEU A 171 -2.88 -5.29 0.48
N PHE A 172 -2.01 -4.29 0.56
CA PHE A 172 -1.58 -3.47 -0.57
C PHE A 172 -0.58 -4.14 -1.52
N GLU A 173 0.17 -5.15 -1.06
CA GLU A 173 1.10 -5.93 -1.91
C GLU A 173 0.38 -6.90 -2.85
N LEU A 174 -0.93 -7.03 -2.69
CA LEU A 174 -1.80 -7.87 -3.49
C LEU A 174 -2.58 -7.06 -4.54
N PHE A 175 -2.48 -5.72 -4.50
CA PHE A 175 -2.99 -4.86 -5.58
C PHE A 175 -1.99 -4.79 -6.71
N GLN A 176 -2.45 -5.02 -7.95
CA GLN A 176 -1.67 -4.85 -9.18
C GLN A 176 -2.08 -3.60 -9.96
N SER A 177 -3.14 -2.92 -9.52
CA SER A 177 -3.68 -1.72 -10.15
C SER A 177 -3.58 -0.54 -9.19
N PRO A 178 -3.33 0.68 -9.69
CA PRO A 178 -3.43 1.88 -8.88
C PRO A 178 -4.87 2.14 -8.44
N MET A 179 -5.03 2.82 -7.30
CA MET A 179 -6.31 3.37 -6.88
C MET A 179 -6.27 4.88 -7.03
N ILE A 180 -7.22 5.46 -7.76
CA ILE A 180 -7.38 6.91 -7.89
C ILE A 180 -8.75 7.27 -7.37
N GLN A 181 -8.80 8.19 -6.40
CA GLN A 181 -10.06 8.62 -5.80
C GLN A 181 -10.06 10.13 -5.64
N ALA A 182 -11.08 10.79 -6.19
CA ALA A 182 -11.35 12.20 -5.92
C ALA A 182 -12.14 12.38 -4.61
N PHE A 183 -11.76 13.37 -3.81
CA PHE A 183 -12.43 13.74 -2.54
C PHE A 183 -13.16 15.08 -2.60
N THR A 184 -13.48 15.56 -3.79
CA THR A 184 -14.15 16.86 -3.98
C THR A 184 -15.47 16.97 -3.23
N SER A 185 -16.15 15.85 -2.96
CA SER A 185 -17.41 15.78 -2.18
C SER A 185 -17.24 15.22 -0.76
N ASP A 186 -16.02 14.90 -0.30
CA ASP A 186 -15.76 14.23 0.98
C ASP A 186 -15.00 15.12 1.97
N ALA A 187 -15.75 15.94 2.72
CA ALA A 187 -15.18 16.89 3.67
C ALA A 187 -14.25 16.24 4.74
N PRO A 188 -14.59 15.08 5.34
CA PRO A 188 -13.71 14.42 6.32
C PRO A 188 -12.33 14.01 5.77
N LEU A 189 -12.28 13.41 4.58
CA LEU A 189 -11.01 12.92 4.03
C LEU A 189 -10.15 14.06 3.49
N ARG A 190 -10.78 15.07 2.86
CA ARG A 190 -10.10 16.33 2.52
C ARG A 190 -9.47 16.97 3.76
N GLY A 191 -10.23 17.09 4.85
CA GLY A 191 -9.72 17.63 6.11
C GLY A 191 -8.56 16.82 6.70
N THR A 192 -8.57 15.49 6.55
CA THR A 192 -7.47 14.63 7.03
C THR A 192 -6.17 14.91 6.26
N PHE A 193 -6.24 15.10 4.94
CA PHE A 193 -5.08 15.49 4.13
C PHE A 193 -4.62 16.92 4.41
N GLU A 194 -5.54 17.86 4.62
CA GLU A 194 -5.18 19.24 5.01
C GLU A 194 -4.44 19.26 6.35
N LEU A 195 -4.89 18.48 7.34
CA LEU A 195 -4.17 18.30 8.61
C LEU A 195 -2.79 17.69 8.39
N MET A 196 -2.67 16.69 7.51
CA MET A 196 -1.39 16.07 7.17
C MET A 196 -0.41 17.08 6.55
N LEU A 197 -0.89 17.92 5.63
CA LEU A 197 -0.09 18.98 5.00
C LEU A 197 0.35 20.03 6.02
N ALA A 198 -0.53 20.41 6.94
CA ALA A 198 -0.19 21.35 8.01
C ALA A 198 0.91 20.78 8.93
N GLU A 199 0.83 19.50 9.27
CA GLU A 199 1.82 18.79 10.10
C GLU A 199 3.21 18.78 9.43
N VAL A 200 3.25 18.59 8.10
CA VAL A 200 4.50 18.63 7.33
C VAL A 200 5.03 20.05 7.13
N ALA A 201 4.14 21.03 6.95
CA ALA A 201 4.53 22.42 6.73
C ALA A 201 5.08 23.12 7.99
N ALA A 202 4.68 22.66 9.18
CA ALA A 202 5.16 23.17 10.46
C ALA A 202 5.55 22.02 11.41
N PRO A 203 6.69 21.34 11.17
CA PRO A 203 7.10 20.20 11.98
C PRO A 203 7.26 20.54 13.46
N SER A 204 6.75 19.65 14.31
CA SER A 204 6.79 19.77 15.77
C SER A 204 6.98 18.40 16.44
N LEU A 205 6.95 18.36 17.77
CA LEU A 205 7.09 17.09 18.51
C LEU A 205 5.94 16.15 18.15
N GLY A 206 6.30 14.98 17.60
CA GLY A 206 5.33 13.96 17.21
C GLY A 206 4.84 14.03 15.77
N THR A 207 5.38 14.93 14.92
CA THR A 207 5.01 15.07 13.51
C THR A 207 4.95 13.75 12.77
N GLN A 208 6.00 12.91 12.86
CA GLN A 208 5.99 11.62 12.20
C GLN A 208 4.82 10.73 12.64
N ALA A 209 4.55 10.63 13.95
CA ALA A 209 3.47 9.82 14.49
C ALA A 209 2.08 10.35 14.06
N MET A 210 1.91 11.67 14.04
CA MET A 210 0.69 12.32 13.57
C MET A 210 0.47 12.10 12.07
N THR A 211 1.50 12.29 11.25
CA THR A 211 1.44 12.03 9.81
C THR A 211 1.11 10.57 9.50
N GLU A 212 1.71 9.61 10.22
CA GLU A 212 1.41 8.17 10.07
C GLU A 212 -0.03 7.84 10.46
N LEU A 213 -0.57 8.44 11.53
CA LEU A 213 -1.97 8.23 11.95
C LEU A 213 -2.97 8.81 10.94
N LEU A 214 -2.71 10.04 10.48
CA LEU A 214 -3.54 10.69 9.45
C LEU A 214 -3.49 9.90 8.14
N MET A 215 -2.33 9.39 7.75
CA MET A 215 -2.18 8.54 6.57
C MET A 215 -2.93 7.22 6.73
N LYS A 216 -2.83 6.58 7.90
CA LYS A 216 -3.62 5.37 8.22
C LYS A 216 -5.12 5.65 8.09
N GLN A 217 -5.61 6.76 8.63
CA GLN A 217 -7.00 7.17 8.47
C GLN A 217 -7.38 7.34 6.99
N CYS A 218 -6.55 8.03 6.19
CA CYS A 218 -6.79 8.22 4.77
C CYS A 218 -6.90 6.89 4.02
N LEU A 219 -5.94 5.98 4.22
CA LEU A 219 -5.95 4.66 3.60
C LEU A 219 -7.19 3.85 4.01
N ILE A 220 -7.57 3.87 5.29
CA ILE A 220 -8.76 3.16 5.76
C ILE A 220 -10.03 3.69 5.08
N VAL A 221 -10.18 5.01 4.95
CA VAL A 221 -11.35 5.60 4.28
C VAL A 221 -11.36 5.28 2.80
N MET A 222 -10.21 5.38 2.12
CA MET A 222 -10.07 4.99 0.71
C MET A 222 -10.44 3.53 0.50
N LEU A 223 -9.87 2.63 1.32
CA LEU A 223 -10.18 1.22 1.29
C LEU A 223 -11.67 1.00 1.54
N ARG A 224 -12.28 1.58 2.58
CA ARG A 224 -13.72 1.47 2.84
C ARG A 224 -14.57 1.84 1.63
N ARG A 225 -14.25 2.94 0.95
CA ARG A 225 -14.97 3.37 -0.26
C ARG A 225 -14.77 2.40 -1.40
N HIS A 226 -13.53 1.98 -1.64
CA HIS A 226 -13.22 1.01 -2.68
C HIS A 226 -13.91 -0.34 -2.41
N PHE A 227 -14.01 -0.76 -1.15
CA PHE A 227 -14.69 -1.99 -0.72
C PHE A 227 -16.23 -1.88 -0.74
N LEU A 228 -16.81 -0.71 -0.45
CA LEU A 228 -18.26 -0.50 -0.36
C LEU A 228 -18.90 0.03 -1.65
N GLY A 229 -18.13 0.71 -2.50
CA GLY A 229 -18.60 1.39 -3.71
C GLY A 229 -18.89 0.45 -4.87
N GLY A 230 -18.41 -0.79 -4.84
CA GLY A 230 -18.69 -1.79 -5.88
C GLY A 230 -17.99 -1.54 -7.21
N ASP A 231 -17.06 -0.58 -7.27
CA ASP A 231 -16.22 -0.37 -8.46
C ASP A 231 -15.37 -1.61 -8.73
N ASP A 232 -15.36 -2.01 -9.99
CA ASP A 232 -14.72 -3.22 -10.46
C ASP A 232 -13.18 -3.06 -10.44
N THR A 233 -12.48 -4.19 -10.32
CA THR A 233 -11.03 -4.39 -10.60
C THR A 233 -10.00 -4.25 -9.47
N SER A 234 -10.10 -5.15 -8.47
CA SER A 234 -8.89 -5.93 -8.13
C SER A 234 -9.25 -7.40 -7.81
N PRO A 235 -8.50 -8.38 -8.34
CA PRO A 235 -8.65 -9.83 -8.05
C PRO A 235 -8.81 -10.14 -6.56
N LEU A 236 -8.06 -9.42 -5.71
CA LEU A 236 -8.11 -9.59 -4.26
C LEU A 236 -9.43 -9.09 -3.68
N LEU A 237 -9.95 -7.95 -4.14
CA LEU A 237 -11.27 -7.46 -3.69
C LEU A 237 -12.37 -8.42 -4.09
N ARG A 238 -12.36 -8.91 -5.34
CA ARG A 238 -13.32 -9.94 -5.79
C ARG A 238 -13.21 -11.20 -4.92
N ALA A 239 -12.00 -11.61 -4.54
CA ALA A 239 -11.79 -12.74 -3.66
C ALA A 239 -12.22 -12.51 -2.20
N LEU A 240 -11.97 -11.33 -1.65
CA LEU A 240 -12.43 -10.93 -0.32
C LEU A 240 -13.96 -10.74 -0.30
N GLN A 241 -14.56 -10.42 -1.45
CA GLN A 241 -16.01 -10.41 -1.67
C GLN A 241 -16.60 -11.82 -1.81
N GLU A 242 -15.80 -12.85 -2.08
CA GLU A 242 -16.20 -14.26 -2.06
C GLU A 242 -15.93 -14.90 -0.69
N PRO A 243 -16.94 -15.04 0.19
CA PRO A 243 -16.71 -15.47 1.57
C PRO A 243 -16.09 -16.86 1.69
N LYS A 244 -16.29 -17.69 0.65
CA LYS A 244 -15.70 -19.03 0.58
C LYS A 244 -14.19 -18.94 0.32
N LEU A 245 -13.75 -18.22 -0.70
CA LEU A 245 -12.32 -18.09 -1.03
C LEU A 245 -11.55 -17.28 0.02
N ALA A 246 -12.16 -16.22 0.55
CA ALA A 246 -11.56 -15.36 1.56
C ALA A 246 -11.01 -16.18 2.74
N ARG A 247 -11.79 -17.15 3.27
CA ARG A 247 -11.36 -18.02 4.37
C ARG A 247 -10.05 -18.77 4.11
N ALA A 248 -9.89 -19.32 2.91
CA ALA A 248 -8.66 -20.03 2.56
C ALA A 248 -7.46 -19.08 2.44
N VAL A 249 -7.69 -17.89 1.88
CA VAL A 249 -6.66 -16.88 1.65
C VAL A 249 -6.15 -16.30 2.98
N ILE A 250 -7.06 -15.96 3.89
CA ILE A 250 -6.73 -15.44 5.23
C ILE A 250 -5.88 -16.45 5.98
N ALA A 251 -6.28 -17.73 5.97
CA ALA A 251 -5.54 -18.76 6.66
C ALA A 251 -4.08 -18.76 6.19
N VAL A 252 -3.84 -18.69 4.87
CA VAL A 252 -2.50 -18.63 4.30
C VAL A 252 -1.75 -17.37 4.71
N LEU A 253 -2.42 -16.22 4.78
CA LEU A 253 -1.82 -14.95 5.20
C LEU A 253 -1.44 -14.95 6.69
N GLU A 254 -2.31 -15.44 7.56
CA GLU A 254 -2.10 -15.50 9.02
C GLU A 254 -1.10 -16.59 9.42
N HIS A 255 -1.12 -17.73 8.72
CA HIS A 255 -0.36 -18.92 9.07
C HIS A 255 0.39 -19.51 7.87
N PRO A 256 1.29 -18.75 7.22
CA PRO A 256 1.97 -19.16 5.98
C PRO A 256 2.76 -20.48 6.12
N GLY A 257 3.22 -20.79 7.33
CA GLY A 257 3.98 -22.00 7.64
C GLY A 257 3.16 -23.31 7.63
N MET A 258 1.84 -23.25 7.64
CA MET A 258 0.98 -24.44 7.65
C MET A 258 1.09 -25.23 6.33
N PRO A 259 0.96 -26.57 6.35
CA PRO A 259 1.14 -27.44 5.18
C PRO A 259 -0.08 -27.38 4.24
N TYR A 260 -0.27 -26.24 3.58
CA TYR A 260 -1.38 -26.08 2.64
C TYR A 260 -1.24 -27.00 1.43
N SER A 261 -2.36 -27.61 1.08
CA SER A 261 -2.65 -28.27 -0.18
C SER A 261 -3.94 -27.70 -0.77
N VAL A 262 -4.16 -27.94 -2.07
CA VAL A 262 -5.44 -27.57 -2.72
C VAL A 262 -6.64 -28.15 -1.95
N ASP A 263 -6.54 -29.38 -1.46
CA ASP A 263 -7.59 -30.03 -0.67
C ASP A 263 -7.84 -29.33 0.68
N SER A 264 -6.77 -28.98 1.40
CA SER A 264 -6.90 -28.26 2.68
C SER A 264 -7.53 -26.87 2.50
N MET A 265 -7.15 -26.16 1.42
CA MET A 265 -7.69 -24.84 1.12
C MET A 265 -9.14 -24.93 0.64
N ALA A 266 -9.48 -25.93 -0.17
CA ALA A 266 -10.85 -26.21 -0.59
C ALA A 266 -11.74 -26.54 0.62
N SER A 267 -11.22 -27.29 1.59
CA SER A 267 -11.91 -27.61 2.84
C SER A 267 -12.20 -26.35 3.66
N LEU A 268 -11.21 -25.45 3.81
CA LEU A 268 -11.41 -24.14 4.46
C LEU A 268 -12.44 -23.29 3.72
N ALA A 269 -12.47 -23.37 2.39
CA ALA A 269 -13.44 -22.68 1.56
C ALA A 269 -14.85 -23.31 1.59
N GLY A 270 -15.00 -24.55 2.07
CA GLY A 270 -16.25 -25.31 1.98
C GLY A 270 -16.63 -25.61 0.52
N MET A 271 -15.66 -26.00 -0.28
CA MET A 271 -15.77 -26.29 -1.71
C MET A 271 -15.12 -27.64 -2.02
N SER A 272 -15.53 -28.27 -3.13
CA SER A 272 -14.78 -29.44 -3.64
C SER A 272 -13.42 -28.99 -4.18
N ARG A 273 -12.43 -29.89 -4.17
CA ARG A 273 -11.07 -29.61 -4.67
C ARG A 273 -11.06 -28.98 -6.06
N THR A 274 -11.80 -29.57 -7.01
CA THR A 274 -11.86 -29.10 -8.40
C THR A 274 -12.57 -27.75 -8.52
N SER A 275 -13.72 -27.58 -7.86
CA SER A 275 -14.46 -26.31 -7.89
C SER A 275 -13.66 -25.18 -7.26
N PHE A 276 -12.94 -25.47 -6.17
CA PHE A 276 -12.05 -24.51 -5.53
C PHE A 276 -10.91 -24.10 -6.45
N ALA A 277 -10.18 -25.05 -7.04
CA ALA A 277 -9.03 -24.73 -7.89
C ALA A 277 -9.41 -23.87 -9.11
N VAL A 278 -10.49 -24.24 -9.80
CA VAL A 278 -11.01 -23.49 -10.96
C VAL A 278 -11.43 -22.09 -10.53
N ARG A 279 -12.26 -21.98 -9.48
CA ARG A 279 -12.77 -20.69 -9.03
C ARG A 279 -11.67 -19.79 -8.49
N PHE A 280 -10.69 -20.36 -7.79
CA PHE A 280 -9.53 -19.62 -7.31
C PHE A 280 -8.73 -19.05 -8.47
N ALA A 281 -8.45 -19.84 -9.51
CA ALA A 281 -7.72 -19.38 -10.69
C ALA A 281 -8.47 -18.28 -11.46
N GLU A 282 -9.79 -18.42 -11.63
CA GLU A 282 -10.64 -17.38 -12.24
C GLU A 282 -10.56 -16.05 -11.49
N VAL A 283 -10.57 -16.11 -10.16
CA VAL A 283 -10.63 -14.92 -9.31
C VAL A 283 -9.26 -14.28 -9.14
N PHE A 284 -8.20 -15.08 -8.95
CA PHE A 284 -6.85 -14.61 -8.62
C PHE A 284 -5.87 -14.58 -9.79
N GLY A 285 -6.24 -15.11 -10.96
CA GLY A 285 -5.35 -15.21 -12.13
C GLY A 285 -4.19 -16.20 -11.96
N GLN A 286 -4.16 -16.99 -10.89
CA GLN A 286 -3.10 -17.95 -10.57
C GLN A 286 -3.62 -19.13 -9.75
N GLY A 287 -2.86 -20.22 -9.71
CA GLY A 287 -3.23 -21.41 -8.93
C GLY A 287 -3.16 -21.19 -7.40
N PRO A 288 -3.92 -21.96 -6.60
CA PRO A 288 -3.86 -21.85 -5.13
C PRO A 288 -2.47 -22.09 -4.55
N MET A 289 -1.73 -23.05 -5.09
CA MET A 289 -0.39 -23.38 -4.58
C MET A 289 0.65 -22.33 -4.99
N ASP A 290 0.50 -21.72 -6.15
CA ASP A 290 1.34 -20.59 -6.58
C ASP A 290 1.10 -19.38 -5.68
N PHE A 291 -0.15 -19.13 -5.29
CA PHE A 291 -0.49 -18.10 -4.31
C PHE A 291 0.20 -18.35 -2.97
N VAL A 292 0.10 -19.57 -2.43
CA VAL A 292 0.76 -19.97 -1.17
C VAL A 292 2.28 -19.77 -1.27
N GLN A 293 2.89 -20.21 -2.37
CA GLN A 293 4.33 -20.07 -2.60
C GLN A 293 4.75 -18.59 -2.62
N LYS A 294 4.04 -17.75 -3.38
CA LYS A 294 4.29 -16.29 -3.43
C LYS A 294 4.17 -15.64 -2.05
N VAL A 295 3.15 -16.02 -1.27
CA VAL A 295 2.98 -15.52 0.11
C VAL A 295 4.19 -15.88 0.97
N ARG A 296 4.58 -17.16 0.98
CA ARG A 296 5.70 -17.65 1.78
C ARG A 296 7.02 -16.98 1.42
N LEU A 297 7.30 -16.83 0.13
CA LEU A 297 8.53 -16.23 -0.36
C LEU A 297 8.63 -14.75 -0.02
N ARG A 298 7.54 -13.99 -0.15
CA ARG A 298 7.53 -12.58 0.24
C ARG A 298 7.72 -12.36 1.74
N ILE A 299 7.08 -13.19 2.56
CA ILE A 299 7.29 -13.16 4.01
C ILE A 299 8.75 -13.51 4.34
N ALA A 300 9.32 -14.50 3.64
CA ALA A 300 10.73 -14.84 3.81
C ALA A 300 11.66 -13.68 3.40
N ALA A 301 11.41 -13.01 2.27
CA ALA A 301 12.17 -11.85 1.82
C ALA A 301 12.17 -10.73 2.88
N ARG A 302 10.99 -10.41 3.43
CA ARG A 302 10.85 -9.44 4.52
C ARG A 302 11.62 -9.85 5.77
N LEU A 303 11.58 -11.13 6.16
CA LEU A 303 12.33 -11.63 7.32
C LEU A 303 13.84 -11.60 7.09
N LEU A 304 14.29 -11.87 5.86
CA LEU A 304 15.70 -11.79 5.48
C LEU A 304 16.24 -10.36 5.61
N THR A 305 15.46 -9.35 5.23
CA THR A 305 15.88 -7.93 5.28
C THR A 305 15.65 -7.29 6.64
N ALA A 306 14.70 -7.78 7.45
CA ALA A 306 14.32 -7.17 8.71
C ALA A 306 14.95 -7.83 9.95
N THR A 307 15.57 -9.01 9.82
CA THR A 307 16.06 -9.79 10.97
C THR A 307 17.36 -10.51 10.67
N ASP A 308 18.14 -10.83 11.70
CA ASP A 308 19.33 -11.69 11.62
C ASP A 308 19.05 -13.19 11.73
N LEU A 309 17.79 -13.61 11.57
CA LEU A 309 17.40 -15.02 11.72
C LEU A 309 18.09 -15.90 10.67
N PRO A 310 18.61 -17.09 11.04
CA PRO A 310 19.24 -17.99 10.08
C PRO A 310 18.29 -18.38 8.94
N VAL A 311 18.79 -18.47 7.71
CA VAL A 311 17.99 -18.84 6.52
C VAL A 311 17.20 -20.13 6.71
N LYS A 312 17.77 -21.12 7.42
CA LYS A 312 17.07 -22.37 7.76
C LYS A 312 15.82 -22.12 8.63
N VAL A 313 15.93 -21.23 9.61
CA VAL A 313 14.83 -20.86 10.51
C VAL A 313 13.72 -20.16 9.73
N ILE A 314 14.08 -19.20 8.88
CA ILE A 314 13.13 -18.48 8.01
C ILE A 314 12.42 -19.46 7.06
N ALA A 315 13.17 -20.36 6.41
CA ALA A 315 12.60 -21.37 5.53
C ALA A 315 11.56 -22.24 6.27
N SER A 316 11.89 -22.70 7.47
CA SER A 316 10.97 -23.50 8.28
C SER A 316 9.76 -22.69 8.76
N SER A 317 9.93 -21.42 9.16
CA SER A 317 8.82 -20.58 9.63
C SER A 317 7.80 -20.27 8.52
N VAL A 318 8.25 -20.21 7.27
CA VAL A 318 7.37 -20.03 6.11
C VAL A 318 6.97 -21.36 5.45
N GLY A 319 7.18 -22.51 6.10
CA GLY A 319 6.59 -23.79 5.69
C GLY A 319 7.38 -24.59 4.63
N TYR A 320 8.68 -24.32 4.49
CA TYR A 320 9.59 -25.16 3.70
C TYR A 320 10.31 -26.17 4.59
N ALA A 321 10.16 -27.46 4.26
CA ALA A 321 10.85 -28.54 4.97
C ALA A 321 12.36 -28.58 4.72
N SER A 322 12.81 -28.07 3.57
CA SER A 322 14.22 -28.08 3.16
C SER A 322 14.72 -26.69 2.85
N ARG A 323 15.82 -26.30 3.52
CA ARG A 323 16.56 -25.05 3.23
C ARG A 323 16.99 -25.00 1.76
N THR A 324 17.43 -26.13 1.20
CA THR A 324 17.90 -26.19 -0.19
C THR A 324 16.75 -25.97 -1.16
N ALA A 325 15.59 -26.58 -0.91
CA ALA A 325 14.40 -26.36 -1.74
C ALA A 325 13.92 -24.90 -1.66
N PHE A 326 13.88 -24.33 -0.45
CA PHE A 326 13.58 -22.92 -0.25
C PHE A 326 14.55 -22.02 -1.03
N SER A 327 15.85 -22.24 -0.89
CA SER A 327 16.87 -21.36 -1.50
C SER A 327 16.78 -21.37 -3.02
N ARG A 328 16.58 -22.54 -3.65
CA ARG A 328 16.40 -22.65 -5.10
C ARG A 328 15.19 -21.88 -5.60
N VAL A 329 14.05 -22.07 -4.92
CA VAL A 329 12.79 -21.40 -5.28
C VAL A 329 12.93 -19.89 -5.07
N PHE A 330 13.56 -19.47 -3.97
CA PHE A 330 13.79 -18.06 -3.66
C PHE A 330 14.67 -17.41 -4.72
N GLU A 331 15.80 -18.02 -5.06
CA GLU A 331 16.73 -17.55 -6.09
C GLU A 331 16.07 -17.47 -7.47
N THR A 332 15.25 -18.47 -7.82
CA THR A 332 14.48 -18.43 -9.07
C THR A 332 13.48 -17.27 -9.10
N THR A 333 12.95 -16.87 -7.93
CA THR A 333 11.92 -15.83 -7.83
C THR A 333 12.51 -14.42 -7.75
N TYR A 334 13.66 -14.27 -7.08
CA TYR A 334 14.26 -12.99 -6.71
C TYR A 334 15.63 -12.75 -7.37
N GLY A 335 16.10 -13.66 -8.22
CA GLY A 335 17.40 -13.57 -8.90
C GLY A 335 18.63 -13.79 -8.00
N LEU A 336 18.46 -13.80 -6.67
CA LEU A 336 19.55 -13.92 -5.70
C LEU A 336 19.29 -15.01 -4.66
N PRO A 337 20.32 -15.75 -4.23
CA PRO A 337 20.22 -16.63 -3.07
C PRO A 337 19.81 -15.88 -1.79
N PRO A 338 19.09 -16.52 -0.85
CA PRO A 338 18.61 -15.86 0.38
C PRO A 338 19.69 -15.16 1.22
N SER A 339 20.90 -15.70 1.24
CA SER A 339 22.03 -15.11 1.99
C SER A 339 22.52 -13.81 1.35
N ASP A 340 22.49 -13.75 0.02
CA ASP A 340 22.99 -12.62 -0.75
C ASP A 340 21.93 -11.52 -0.78
N TYR A 341 20.65 -11.91 -0.92
CA TYR A 341 19.49 -11.02 -0.79
C TYR A 341 19.48 -10.22 0.52
N ARG A 342 19.91 -10.84 1.62
CA ARG A 342 20.07 -10.17 2.93
C ARG A 342 21.15 -9.10 2.89
N SER A 343 22.28 -9.41 2.26
CA SER A 343 23.48 -8.56 2.27
C SER A 343 23.32 -7.34 1.34
N PHE A 344 22.48 -7.44 0.33
CA PHE A 344 22.17 -6.36 -0.61
C PHE A 344 21.27 -5.26 -0.02
N GLY A 345 20.75 -5.43 1.20
CA GLY A 345 19.99 -4.36 1.87
C GLY A 345 18.76 -3.90 1.11
N GLY A 346 17.98 -4.81 0.51
CA GLY A 346 16.62 -4.52 -0.01
C GLY A 346 16.50 -3.34 -0.98
N GLY A 347 17.57 -2.98 -1.68
CA GLY A 347 17.58 -1.97 -2.74
C GLY A 347 18.10 -2.62 -4.02
N ASP A 348 17.30 -2.49 -5.08
CA ASP A 348 17.53 -2.97 -6.45
C ASP A 348 17.59 -4.50 -6.63
N GLU A 349 16.46 -5.08 -7.07
CA GLU A 349 16.52 -6.32 -7.82
C GLU A 349 17.04 -6.03 -9.23
N VAL A 350 18.23 -6.57 -9.50
CA VAL A 350 18.87 -6.63 -10.81
C VAL A 350 17.96 -7.39 -11.76
N GLU A 351 17.51 -6.69 -12.80
CA GLU A 351 16.82 -7.25 -13.97
C GLU A 351 17.66 -8.42 -14.56
N PRO A 352 17.04 -9.57 -14.91
CA PRO A 352 17.75 -10.79 -15.28
C PRO A 352 18.66 -10.69 -16.53
N ASP A 353 18.65 -9.56 -17.23
CA ASP A 353 19.51 -9.28 -18.40
C ASP A 353 20.91 -8.73 -18.05
N ARG A 354 21.23 -8.46 -16.78
CA ARG A 354 22.55 -7.89 -16.39
C ARG A 354 23.58 -8.90 -15.87
N VAL A 355 23.17 -10.10 -15.45
CA VAL A 355 24.07 -11.05 -14.77
C VAL A 355 25.08 -11.72 -15.74
N GLU A 356 24.74 -11.92 -17.01
CA GLU A 356 25.69 -12.48 -18.00
C GLU A 356 26.84 -11.51 -18.34
N SER A 357 26.62 -10.20 -18.22
CA SER A 357 27.64 -9.20 -18.60
C SER A 357 28.73 -8.98 -17.54
N GLN A 358 28.52 -9.39 -16.29
CA GLN A 358 29.45 -9.10 -15.18
C GLN A 358 30.23 -10.33 -14.65
N ILE A 359 29.84 -11.56 -15.04
CA ILE A 359 30.62 -12.77 -14.70
C ILE A 359 31.86 -12.92 -15.62
N GLN A 360 31.91 -12.24 -16.78
CA GLN A 360 33.06 -12.27 -17.70
C GLN A 360 34.16 -11.23 -17.43
N ALA A 361 33.99 -10.34 -16.44
CA ALA A 361 34.97 -9.30 -16.11
C ALA A 361 35.77 -9.62 -14.83
N SER A 362 36.36 -10.81 -14.76
CA SER A 362 37.46 -11.08 -13.82
C SER A 362 38.76 -11.06 -14.63
N PRO A 363 39.65 -10.06 -14.49
CA PRO A 363 40.92 -10.08 -15.18
C PRO A 363 41.80 -11.16 -14.57
N ALA A 364 42.30 -12.04 -15.43
CA ALA A 364 43.34 -12.99 -15.11
C ALA A 364 44.53 -12.28 -14.47
N THR A 365 44.91 -12.74 -13.28
CA THR A 365 46.15 -12.39 -12.62
C THR A 365 47.31 -12.89 -13.48
N ASP A 366 48.06 -11.99 -14.11
CA ASP A 366 49.36 -12.34 -14.69
C ASP A 366 50.39 -12.55 -13.56
N PRO A 367 51.27 -13.58 -13.66
CA PRO A 367 52.34 -13.78 -12.71
C PRO A 367 53.54 -12.89 -13.06
N GLU A 368 54.02 -12.12 -12.09
CA GLU A 368 55.31 -11.42 -12.16
C GLU A 368 56.48 -12.45 -12.15
N PRO A 369 57.55 -12.23 -12.93
CA PRO A 369 58.73 -13.11 -12.98
C PRO A 369 59.70 -12.93 -11.81
#